data_AF-A0AAD4E2J5-F1
#
_entry.id   AF-A0AAD4E2J5-F1
#
_cell.length_a   1.000
_cell.length_b   1.000
_cell.length_c   1.000
_cell.angle_alpha   90.00
_cell.angle_beta   90.00
_cell.angle_gamma   90.00
#
_symmetry.space_group_name_H-M   'P 1'
#
loop_
_entity.id
_entity.type
_entity.pdbx_description
1 polymer ?
#
loop_
_entity_poly.entity_id
_entity_poly.type
_entity_poly.pdbx_seq_one_letter_code
_entity_poly.pdbx_strand_id
1 'polypeptide(L)' 'MNTPLFANCRLRLPCIAFRVTEVKRRPGHVAHSTYGVKADGLRDLLITTDETLIQFSRARRTRQTFFLIRPWDRRLLELP' A
#
# COMPACT_ATOMS: atom_id res chain seq x y z
N MET A 1 -25.02 -2.42 -5.22
CA MET A 1 -23.72 -1.75 -5.43
C MET A 1 -23.40 -0.94 -4.18
N ASN A 2 -22.25 -1.18 -3.56
CA ASN A 2 -21.86 -0.55 -2.28
C ASN A 2 -21.33 0.86 -2.53
N THR A 3 -22.11 1.87 -2.18
CA THR A 3 -21.70 3.28 -2.28
C THR A 3 -20.67 3.64 -1.19
N PRO A 4 -19.73 4.55 -1.49
CA PRO A 4 -18.86 5.14 -0.48
C PRO A 4 -19.71 5.77 0.63
N LEU A 5 -19.40 5.46 1.90
CA LEU A 5 -20.13 6.00 3.04
C LEU A 5 -19.16 6.38 4.16
N PHE A 6 -19.22 7.64 4.58
CA PHE A 6 -18.60 8.06 5.83
C PHE A 6 -19.65 8.05 6.94
N ALA A 7 -19.51 7.15 7.91
CA ALA A 7 -20.44 7.04 9.04
C ALA A 7 -19.68 6.60 10.31
N ASN A 8 -20.11 7.07 11.48
CA ASN A 8 -19.46 6.76 12.76
C ASN A 8 -17.95 7.06 12.76
N CYS A 9 -17.54 8.17 12.14
CA CYS A 9 -16.13 8.54 11.95
C CYS A 9 -15.30 7.48 11.19
N ARG A 10 -15.94 6.65 10.36
CA ARG A 10 -15.29 5.60 9.55
C ARG A 10 -15.69 5.74 8.10
N LEU A 11 -14.68 5.75 7.23
CA LEU A 11 -14.85 5.74 5.79
C LEU A 11 -14.99 4.29 5.31
N ARG A 12 -16.18 3.93 4.81
CA ARG A 12 -16.46 2.65 4.15
C ARG A 12 -16.33 2.86 2.65
N LEU A 13 -15.32 2.22 2.07
CA LEU A 13 -15.06 2.28 0.64
C LEU A 13 -15.10 0.88 0.05
N PRO A 14 -15.76 0.69 -1.11
CA PRO A 14 -15.53 -0.50 -1.91
C PRO A 14 -14.07 -0.50 -2.37
N CYS A 15 -13.28 -1.42 -1.81
CA CYS A 15 -11.87 -1.57 -2.11
C CYS A 15 -11.58 -3.01 -2.54
N ILE A 16 -10.58 -3.14 -3.41
CA ILE A 16 -9.94 -4.43 -3.69
C ILE A 16 -8.69 -4.48 -2.81
N ALA A 17 -8.58 -5.54 -1.99
CA ALA A 17 -7.44 -5.77 -1.13
C ALA A 17 -6.58 -6.89 -1.71
N PHE A 18 -5.30 -6.61 -1.93
CA PHE A 18 -4.31 -7.60 -2.36
C PHE A 18 -3.39 -7.92 -1.19
N ARG A 19 -3.27 -9.20 -0.83
CA ARG A 19 -2.36 -9.61 0.24
C ARG A 19 -0.92 -9.46 -0.23
N VAL A 20 -0.14 -8.65 0.48
CA VAL A 20 1.28 -8.44 0.17
C VAL A 20 2.06 -9.65 0.67
N THR A 21 2.82 -10.26 -0.24
CA THR A 21 3.65 -11.44 0.04
C THR A 21 5.12 -11.08 0.20
N GLU A 22 5.56 -9.98 -0.41
CA GLU A 22 6.95 -9.55 -0.35
C GLU A 22 7.06 -8.03 -0.48
N VAL A 23 7.91 -7.43 0.35
CA VAL A 23 8.38 -6.05 0.18
C VAL A 23 9.89 -6.05 0.27
N LYS A 24 10.56 -5.58 -0.78
CA LYS A 24 12.01 -5.45 -0.84
C LYS A 24 12.39 -4.02 -1.19
N ARG A 25 13.16 -3.39 -0.31
CA ARG A 25 13.83 -2.13 -0.64
C ARG A 25 14.84 -2.40 -1.74
N ARG A 26 14.72 -1.70 -2.86
CA ARG A 26 15.77 -1.63 -3.87
C ARG A 26 16.74 -0.51 -3.51
N PRO A 27 18.05 -0.71 -3.65
CA PRO A 27 19.01 0.39 -3.59
C PRO A 27 18.61 1.41 -4.66
N GLY A 28 18.25 2.62 -4.22
CA GLY A 28 17.81 3.73 -5.06
C GLY A 28 18.54 5.02 -4.68
N HIS A 29 18.30 6.08 -5.43
CA HIS A 29 18.96 7.38 -5.25
C HIS A 29 18.81 7.89 -3.81
N VAL A 30 19.82 8.61 -3.30
CA VAL A 30 19.95 9.02 -1.88
C VAL A 30 18.71 9.75 -1.33
N ALA A 31 17.95 10.41 -2.20
CA ALA A 31 16.77 11.19 -1.83
C ALA A 31 15.47 10.36 -1.70
N HIS A 32 15.31 9.24 -2.42
CA HIS A 32 14.04 8.50 -2.46
C HIS A 32 14.27 7.00 -2.30
N SER A 33 13.48 6.35 -1.44
CA SER A 33 13.50 4.90 -1.29
C SER A 33 12.52 4.24 -2.26
N THR A 34 13.04 3.36 -3.11
CA THR A 34 12.21 2.53 -3.99
C THR A 34 11.99 1.15 -3.36
N TYR A 35 10.74 0.71 -3.32
CA TYR A 35 10.33 -0.59 -2.81
C TYR A 35 9.68 -1.41 -3.92
N GLY A 36 10.18 -2.62 -4.13
CA GLY A 36 9.49 -3.66 -4.89
C GLY A 36 8.48 -4.36 -4.00
N VAL A 37 7.23 -4.39 -4.43
CA VAL A 37 6.11 -5.01 -3.71
C VAL A 37 5.51 -6.12 -4.56
N LYS A 38 5.35 -7.31 -3.98
CA LYS A 38 4.61 -8.42 -4.56
C LYS A 38 3.34 -8.67 -3.76
N ALA A 39 2.25 -8.92 -4.46
CA ALA A 39 0.98 -9.23 -3.83
C ALA A 39 0.24 -10.31 -4.63
N ASP A 40 -0.53 -11.13 -3.92
CA ASP A 40 -1.31 -12.21 -4.53
C ASP A 40 -2.31 -11.65 -5.54
N GLY A 41 -2.28 -12.15 -6.78
CA GLY A 41 -3.20 -11.70 -7.84
C GLY A 41 -2.87 -10.33 -8.45
N LEU A 42 -1.71 -9.76 -8.15
CA LEU A 42 -1.23 -8.50 -8.73
C LEU A 42 0.15 -8.67 -9.37
N ARG A 43 0.44 -7.88 -10.41
CA ARG A 43 1.79 -7.80 -10.98
C ARG A 43 2.73 -7.11 -9.99
N ASP A 44 4.01 -7.47 -10.04
CA ASP A 44 5.06 -6.82 -9.23
C ASP A 44 4.99 -5.29 -9.40
N LEU A 45 4.92 -4.58 -8.27
CA LEU A 45 4.82 -3.12 -8.23
C LEU A 45 6.12 -2.49 -7.73
N LEU A 46 6.38 -1.28 -8.21
CA LEU A 46 7.44 -0.41 -7.69
C LEU A 46 6.80 0.82 -7.06
N ILE A 47 7.13 1.07 -5.80
CA ILE A 47 6.69 2.24 -5.05
C ILE A 47 7.93 3.08 -4.75
N THR A 48 7.95 4.32 -5.22
CA THR A 48 8.97 5.30 -4.86
C THR A 48 8.38 6.25 -3.84
N THR A 49 9.07 6.43 -2.72
CA THR A 49 8.64 7.33 -1.64
C THR A 49 9.87 7.97 -0.99
N ASP A 50 9.72 9.21 -0.52
CA ASP A 50 10.72 9.91 0.29
C ASP A 50 10.78 9.34 1.72
N GLU A 51 9.70 8.72 2.17
CA GLU A 51 9.59 8.15 3.50
C GLU A 51 10.19 6.75 3.55
N THR A 52 10.98 6.48 4.59
CA THR A 52 11.40 5.10 4.85
C THR A 52 10.22 4.34 5.41
N LEU A 53 9.78 3.27 4.74
CA LEU A 53 8.79 2.37 5.28
C LEU A 53 9.43 1.51 6.39
N ILE A 54 9.49 2.07 7.62
CA ILE A 54 10.25 1.56 8.79
C ILE A 54 9.93 0.08 9.08
N GLN A 55 8.68 -0.34 8.86
CA GLN A 55 8.19 -1.70 9.11
C GLN A 55 8.71 -2.75 8.12
N PHE A 56 9.27 -2.35 6.98
CA PHE A 56 9.86 -3.26 5.99
C PHE A 56 11.39 -3.20 5.99
N SER A 57 11.99 -2.61 7.03
CA SER A 57 13.44 -2.61 7.21
C SER A 57 13.97 -4.02 7.49
N ARG A 58 15.16 -4.36 6.94
CA ARG A 58 15.79 -5.69 7.11
C ARG A 58 15.97 -6.08 8.59
N ALA A 59 16.08 -5.09 9.49
CA ALA A 59 16.29 -5.31 10.91
C ALA A 59 15.05 -5.88 11.64
N ARG A 60 13.85 -5.71 11.09
CA ARG A 60 12.61 -6.17 11.72
C ARG A 60 11.83 -7.00 10.71
N ARG A 61 12.03 -8.34 10.74
CA ARG A 61 11.16 -9.28 10.02
C ARG A 61 9.74 -9.10 10.53
N THR A 62 8.92 -8.38 9.77
CA THR A 62 7.54 -8.12 10.13
C THR A 62 6.76 -9.43 10.00
N ARG A 63 6.32 -9.95 11.14
CA ARG A 63 5.31 -11.04 11.23
C ARG A 63 3.89 -10.54 10.91
N GLN A 64 3.76 -9.33 10.36
CA GLN A 64 2.48 -8.68 10.12
C GLN A 64 2.03 -8.94 8.68
N THR A 65 0.77 -9.31 8.51
CA THR A 65 0.14 -9.45 7.19
C THR A 65 -0.19 -8.07 6.66
N PHE A 66 0.38 -7.70 5.51
CA PHE A 66 0.12 -6.42 4.85
C PHE A 66 -0.85 -6.59 3.70
N PHE A 67 -1.61 -5.53 3.41
CA PHE A 67 -2.53 -5.48 2.29
C PHE A 67 -2.30 -4.21 1.48
N LEU A 68 -2.26 -4.35 0.16
CA LEU A 68 -2.35 -3.24 -0.77
C LEU A 68 -3.82 -3.00 -1.08
N ILE A 69 -4.27 -1.78 -0.85
CA ILE A 69 -5.67 -1.39 -1.02
C ILE A 69 -5.80 -0.54 -2.29
N ARG A 70 -6.65 -0.98 -3.22
CA ARG A 70 -7.06 -0.20 -4.38
C ARG A 70 -8.54 0.16 -4.24
N PRO A 71 -8.90 1.43 -4.01
CA PRO A 71 -10.29 1.83 -4.04
C PRO A 71 -10.87 1.70 -5.46
N TRP A 72 -12.17 1.44 -5.52
CA TRP A 72 -12.90 1.34 -6.79
C TRP A 72 -12.94 2.66 -7.55
N ASP A 73 -13.05 3.77 -6.81
CA ASP A 73 -13.01 5.13 -7.34
C ASP A 73 -11.82 5.89 -6.72
N ARG A 74 -10.92 6.35 -7.58
CA ARG A 74 -9.72 7.11 -7.19
C ARG A 74 -10.04 8.52 -6.71
N ARG A 75 -11.17 9.09 -7.16
CA ARG A 75 -11.65 10.43 -6.74
C ARG A 75 -11.94 10.51 -5.24
N LEU A 76 -12.03 9.37 -4.57
CA LEU A 76 -12.25 9.27 -3.12
C LEU A 76 -10.96 9.39 -2.30
N LEU A 77 -9.79 9.27 -2.94
CA LEU A 77 -8.48 9.50 -2.32
C LEU A 77 -7.87 10.85 -2.72
N GLU A 78 -8.31 11.41 -3.83
CA GLU A 78 -7.95 12.76 -4.24
C GLU A 78 -8.65 13.72 -3.27
N LEU A 79 -7.86 14.49 -2.51
CA LEU A 79 -8.39 15.59 -1.71
C LEU A 79 -9.06 16.61 -2.67
N PRO A 80 -10.18 17.26 -2.27
CA PRO A 80 -10.73 18.37 -3.03
C PRO A 80 -9.74 19.53 -3.18
#